data_AF-A0A2V3PT24-F1
#
_entry.id   AF-A0A2V3PT24-F1
#
_cell.length_a   1.000
_cell.length_b   1.000
_cell.length_c   1.000
_cell.angle_alpha   90.00
_cell.angle_beta   90.00
_cell.angle_gamma   90.00
#
_symmetry.space_group_name_H-M   'P 1'
#
loop_
_entity.id
_entity.type
_entity.pdbx_description
1 polymer ?
#
loop_
_entity_poly.entity_id
_entity_poly.type
_entity_poly.pdbx_seq_one_letter_code
_entity_poly.pdbx_strand_id
1 'polypeptide(L)'
;MKNFKINPNVILEEFNKVAKLAQRKAFITVDTELQKEEIETIQKYRIQLVEKKEIYKVEKLENEANLIYCLENSLLALEHELMMLVNIKEGRMNEAWDNLVDAQVTYGTVLKNSFFSIESEEGYLKRLEAYERLLFPPMIFTSVGGIIRESLCSLCNDDYNKCNHIKGKIYNGECCTRIISRMEIEEVSFVDVPANKHCRAITTKSNGKTIDVLTLKEVDN
;
A
#
# COMPACT_ATOMS: atom_id res chain seq x y z
N MET A 1 3.84 -27.03 0.27
CA MET A 1 4.47 -25.97 1.08
C MET A 1 5.75 -25.54 0.40
N LYS A 2 5.98 -24.23 0.19
CA LYS A 2 7.29 -23.74 -0.29
C LYS A 2 8.37 -24.12 0.74
N ASN A 3 9.55 -24.53 0.26
CA ASN A 3 10.61 -25.08 1.10
C ASN A 3 11.42 -23.93 1.75
N PHE A 4 11.26 -23.74 3.06
CA PHE A 4 12.05 -22.80 3.85
C PHE A 4 13.27 -23.51 4.44
N LYS A 5 14.46 -22.96 4.24
CA LYS A 5 15.72 -23.40 4.84
C LYS A 5 15.88 -22.88 6.28
N ILE A 6 15.22 -21.79 6.63
CA ILE A 6 15.22 -21.23 7.98
C ILE A 6 13.81 -21.33 8.55
N ASN A 7 13.69 -21.77 9.82
CA ASN A 7 12.40 -21.86 10.49
C ASN A 7 11.76 -20.46 10.62
N PRO A 8 10.60 -20.20 9.98
CA PRO A 8 9.99 -18.88 10.00
C PRO A 8 9.26 -18.56 11.32
N ASN A 9 9.03 -19.53 12.21
CA ASN A 9 8.16 -19.35 13.37
C ASN A 9 8.60 -18.20 14.29
N VAL A 10 9.90 -18.09 14.56
CA VAL A 10 10.43 -17.04 15.46
C VAL A 10 10.10 -15.64 14.93
N ILE A 11 10.31 -15.40 13.64
CA ILE A 11 10.02 -14.09 13.04
C ILE A 11 8.52 -13.85 12.89
N LEU A 12 7.73 -14.90 12.64
CA LEU A 12 6.27 -14.80 12.60
C LEU A 12 5.69 -14.46 13.98
N GLU A 13 6.20 -15.05 15.06
CA GLU A 13 5.78 -14.73 16.42
C GLU A 13 6.06 -13.27 16.79
N GLU A 14 7.26 -12.79 16.46
CA GLU A 14 7.64 -11.40 16.69
C GLU A 14 6.79 -10.44 15.85
N PHE A 15 6.67 -10.68 14.54
CA PHE A 15 5.79 -9.92 13.66
C PHE A 15 4.36 -9.86 14.19
N ASN A 16 3.77 -11.00 14.59
CA ASN A 16 2.41 -11.06 15.09
C ASN A 16 2.24 -10.23 16.37
N LYS A 17 3.27 -10.19 17.22
CA LYS A 17 3.27 -9.36 18.43
C LYS A 17 3.23 -7.86 18.08
N VAL A 18 4.06 -7.42 17.13
CA VAL A 18 4.08 -6.03 16.65
C VAL A 18 2.77 -5.67 15.98
N ALA A 19 2.32 -6.46 15.01
CA ALA A 19 1.06 -6.22 14.29
C ALA A 19 -0.15 -6.14 15.24
N LYS A 20 -0.23 -7.02 16.25
CA LYS A 20 -1.32 -7.00 17.23
C LYS A 20 -1.33 -5.74 18.10
N LEU A 21 -0.15 -5.21 18.45
CA LEU A 21 -0.05 -3.96 19.20
C LEU A 21 -0.49 -2.77 18.33
N ALA A 22 -0.02 -2.70 17.09
CA ALA A 22 -0.42 -1.69 16.13
C ALA A 22 -1.94 -1.68 15.88
N GLN A 23 -2.54 -2.84 15.63
CA GLN A 23 -3.98 -2.98 15.40
C GLN A 23 -4.83 -2.52 16.58
N ARG A 24 -4.36 -2.68 17.82
CA ARG A 24 -5.06 -2.18 19.02
C ARG A 24 -5.09 -0.65 19.09
N LYS A 25 -4.11 0.01 18.48
CA LYS A 25 -3.99 1.48 18.43
C LYS A 25 -4.61 2.09 17.17
N ALA A 26 -4.91 1.28 16.16
CA ALA A 26 -5.52 1.69 14.89
C ALA A 26 -7.03 1.98 15.00
N PHE A 27 -7.45 2.80 15.97
CA PHE A 27 -8.84 3.27 16.04
C PHE A 27 -8.89 4.79 16.06
N ILE A 28 -9.89 5.36 15.41
CA ILE A 28 -10.06 6.82 15.34
C ILE A 28 -10.23 7.47 16.73
N THR A 29 -10.62 6.70 17.74
CA THR A 29 -10.81 7.17 19.12
C THR A 29 -9.55 7.08 20.00
N VAL A 30 -8.50 6.40 19.53
CA VAL A 30 -7.22 6.30 20.29
C VAL A 30 -6.51 7.66 20.27
N ASP A 31 -5.72 7.97 21.29
CA ASP A 31 -4.94 9.22 21.33
C ASP A 31 -3.97 9.36 20.14
N THR A 32 -3.82 10.57 19.60
CA THR A 32 -2.98 10.84 18.42
C THR A 32 -1.49 10.60 18.70
N GLU A 33 -1.00 10.96 19.88
CA GLU A 33 0.42 10.80 20.21
C GLU A 33 0.75 9.31 20.39
N LEU A 34 -0.13 8.52 21.01
CA LEU A 34 0.02 7.06 21.08
C LEU A 34 0.06 6.38 19.70
N GLN A 35 -0.62 6.94 18.70
CA GLN A 35 -0.56 6.45 17.31
C GLN A 35 0.75 6.81 16.64
N LYS A 36 1.24 8.04 16.84
CA LYS A 36 2.56 8.47 16.34
C LYS A 36 3.70 7.65 16.92
N GLU A 37 3.67 7.39 18.22
CA GLU A 37 4.66 6.50 18.88
C GLU A 37 4.64 5.08 18.30
N GLU A 38 3.45 4.57 17.95
CA GLU A 38 3.33 3.26 17.32
C GLU A 38 3.84 3.25 15.87
N ILE A 39 3.58 4.32 15.11
CA ILE A 39 4.16 4.50 13.76
C ILE A 39 5.69 4.41 13.84
N GLU A 40 6.32 5.14 14.77
CA GLU A 40 7.78 5.06 14.96
C GLU A 40 8.25 3.66 15.35
N THR A 41 7.47 2.95 16.16
CA THR A 41 7.78 1.57 16.59
C THR A 41 7.74 0.61 15.41
N ILE A 42 6.71 0.71 14.57
CA ILE A 42 6.57 -0.08 13.34
C ILE A 42 7.72 0.23 12.38
N GLN A 43 8.05 1.51 12.17
CA GLN A 43 9.15 1.93 11.28
C GLN A 43 10.48 1.33 11.72
N LYS A 44 10.80 1.37 13.02
CA LYS A 44 12.02 0.77 13.56
C LYS A 44 12.08 -0.74 13.30
N TYR A 45 10.98 -1.46 13.49
CA TYR A 45 10.95 -2.90 13.23
C TYR A 45 11.00 -3.22 11.73
N ARG A 46 10.35 -2.42 10.88
CA ARG A 46 10.44 -2.55 9.42
C ARG A 46 11.86 -2.39 8.90
N ILE A 47 12.65 -1.47 9.46
CA ILE A 47 14.08 -1.33 9.10
C ILE A 47 14.83 -2.65 9.35
N GLN A 48 14.61 -3.30 10.49
CA GLN A 48 15.23 -4.61 10.79
C GLN A 48 14.77 -5.70 9.81
N LEU A 49 13.50 -5.70 9.40
CA LEU A 49 13.01 -6.62 8.37
C LEU A 49 13.68 -6.35 7.02
N VAL A 50 13.84 -5.09 6.61
CA VAL A 50 14.52 -4.74 5.35
C VAL A 50 15.97 -5.24 5.36
N GLU A 51 16.71 -5.00 6.45
CA GLU A 51 18.09 -5.51 6.60
C GLU A 51 18.14 -7.03 6.47
N LYS A 52 17.22 -7.73 7.14
CA LYS A 52 17.13 -9.19 7.08
C LYS A 52 16.76 -9.71 5.69
N LYS A 53 15.89 -9.00 4.97
CA LYS A 53 15.53 -9.31 3.58
C LYS A 53 16.74 -9.27 2.67
N GLU A 54 17.58 -8.24 2.81
CA GLU A 54 18.80 -8.11 2.00
C GLU A 54 19.81 -9.23 2.31
N ILE A 55 19.95 -9.64 3.58
CA ILE A 55 20.75 -10.82 3.95
C ILE A 55 20.25 -12.07 3.19
N TYR A 56 18.95 -12.34 3.24
CA TYR A 56 18.37 -13.50 2.55
C TYR A 56 18.50 -13.44 1.03
N LYS A 57 18.46 -12.24 0.45
CA LYS A 57 18.75 -12.04 -0.99
C LYS A 57 20.18 -12.43 -1.34
N VAL A 58 21.15 -11.97 -0.55
CA VAL A 58 22.59 -12.30 -0.74
C VAL A 58 22.84 -13.80 -0.58
N GLU A 59 22.20 -14.43 0.41
CA GLU A 59 22.29 -15.87 0.67
C GLU A 59 21.50 -16.74 -0.33
N LYS A 60 20.83 -16.12 -1.31
CA LYS A 60 19.98 -16.80 -2.32
C LYS A 60 18.88 -17.64 -1.67
N LEU A 61 18.28 -17.09 -0.61
CA LEU A 61 17.15 -17.63 0.14
C LEU A 61 15.87 -16.93 -0.31
N GLU A 62 15.42 -17.26 -1.52
CA GLU A 62 14.29 -16.56 -2.17
C GLU A 62 12.99 -16.66 -1.36
N ASN A 63 12.66 -17.83 -0.82
CA ASN A 63 11.40 -18.01 -0.08
C ASN A 63 11.39 -17.17 1.20
N GLU A 64 12.52 -17.12 1.89
CA GLU A 64 12.74 -16.31 3.08
C GLU A 64 12.68 -14.82 2.74
N ALA A 65 13.41 -14.36 1.71
CA ALA A 65 13.37 -12.97 1.27
C ALA A 65 11.95 -12.53 0.88
N ASN A 66 11.23 -13.38 0.15
CA ASN A 66 9.83 -13.13 -0.23
C ASN A 66 8.89 -13.12 1.00
N LEU A 67 9.10 -13.99 1.98
CA LEU A 67 8.34 -13.95 3.24
C LEU A 67 8.58 -12.64 3.97
N ILE A 68 9.85 -12.21 4.10
CA ILE A 68 10.18 -10.95 4.75
C ILE A 68 9.55 -9.77 4.01
N TYR A 69 9.54 -9.75 2.68
CA TYR A 69 8.81 -8.74 1.91
C TYR A 69 7.33 -8.69 2.33
N CYS A 70 6.65 -9.84 2.41
CA CYS A 70 5.24 -9.89 2.81
C CYS A 70 5.01 -9.39 4.25
N LEU A 71 5.88 -9.75 5.20
CA LEU A 71 5.77 -9.28 6.59
C LEU A 71 6.00 -7.77 6.69
N GLU A 72 7.05 -7.28 6.04
CA GLU A 72 7.40 -5.86 6.00
C GLU A 72 6.30 -5.01 5.37
N ASN A 73 5.74 -5.46 4.24
CA ASN A 73 4.64 -4.76 3.57
C ASN A 73 3.31 -4.87 4.34
N SER A 74 3.10 -5.95 5.11
CA SER A 74 1.94 -6.02 6.03
C SER A 74 2.03 -4.97 7.12
N LEU A 75 3.23 -4.71 7.65
CA LEU A 75 3.45 -3.64 8.62
C LEU A 75 3.39 -2.25 7.98
N LEU A 76 3.88 -2.10 6.75
CA LEU A 76 3.75 -0.84 6.00
C LEU A 76 2.27 -0.48 5.79
N ALA A 77 1.41 -1.45 5.48
CA ALA A 77 -0.02 -1.20 5.39
C ALA A 77 -0.64 -0.75 6.73
N LEU A 78 -0.22 -1.34 7.86
CA LEU A 78 -0.63 -0.91 9.21
C LEU A 78 -0.11 0.48 9.57
N GLU A 79 1.11 0.81 9.15
CA GLU A 79 1.69 2.14 9.31
C GLU A 79 0.85 3.18 8.55
N HIS A 80 0.53 2.92 7.30
CA HIS A 80 -0.36 3.76 6.50
C HIS A 80 -1.76 3.89 7.11
N GLU A 81 -2.34 2.81 7.66
CA GLU A 81 -3.61 2.90 8.39
C GLU A 81 -3.53 3.85 9.59
N LEU A 82 -2.47 3.75 10.41
CA LEU A 82 -2.25 4.67 11.52
C LEU A 82 -2.04 6.11 11.05
N MET A 83 -1.24 6.32 10.00
CA MET A 83 -1.00 7.62 9.41
C MET A 83 -2.29 8.25 8.86
N MET A 84 -3.15 7.45 8.22
CA MET A 84 -4.49 7.89 7.79
C MET A 84 -5.28 8.41 9.01
N LEU A 85 -5.35 7.65 10.10
CA LEU A 85 -6.09 8.05 11.29
C LEU A 85 -5.53 9.33 11.94
N VAL A 86 -4.21 9.47 12.01
CA VAL A 86 -3.53 10.69 12.49
C VAL A 86 -3.85 11.87 11.58
N ASN A 87 -3.74 11.69 10.26
CA ASN A 87 -4.03 12.74 9.29
C ASN A 87 -5.49 13.23 9.36
N ILE A 88 -6.45 12.32 9.57
CA ILE A 88 -7.86 12.70 9.80
C ILE A 88 -7.99 13.61 11.02
N LYS A 89 -7.38 13.22 12.14
CA LYS A 89 -7.44 13.99 13.41
C LYS A 89 -6.78 15.36 13.31
N GLU A 90 -5.76 15.46 12.47
CA GLU A 90 -5.00 16.69 12.25
C GLU A 90 -5.53 17.51 11.07
N GLY A 91 -6.68 17.13 10.48
CA GLY A 91 -7.34 17.90 9.42
C GLY A 91 -6.70 17.80 8.04
N ARG A 92 -5.76 16.86 7.85
CA ARG A 92 -5.03 16.60 6.60
C ARG A 92 -5.73 15.51 5.78
N MET A 93 -6.91 15.84 5.24
CA MET A 93 -7.77 14.84 4.61
C MET A 93 -7.22 14.25 3.30
N ASN A 94 -6.45 15.04 2.55
CA ASN A 94 -5.82 14.56 1.33
C ASN A 94 -4.76 13.50 1.63
N GLU A 95 -3.87 13.80 2.57
CA GLU A 95 -2.85 12.87 3.05
C GLU A 95 -3.48 11.66 3.75
N ALA A 96 -4.61 11.84 4.43
CA ALA A 96 -5.35 10.71 4.99
C ALA A 96 -5.84 9.74 3.91
N TRP A 97 -6.44 10.26 2.84
CA TRP A 97 -6.88 9.44 1.71
C TRP A 97 -5.70 8.73 1.04
N ASP A 98 -4.61 9.46 0.78
CA ASP A 98 -3.44 8.88 0.13
C ASP A 98 -2.88 7.71 0.95
N ASN A 99 -2.77 7.88 2.27
CA ASN A 99 -2.37 6.78 3.16
C ASN A 99 -3.35 5.60 3.13
N LEU A 100 -4.67 5.82 3.06
CA LEU A 100 -5.62 4.72 2.92
C LEU A 100 -5.40 3.93 1.62
N VAL A 101 -5.22 4.63 0.49
CA VAL A 101 -4.98 3.99 -0.80
C VAL A 101 -3.66 3.23 -0.78
N ASP A 102 -2.60 3.81 -0.22
CA ASP A 102 -1.30 3.15 -0.06
C ASP A 102 -1.42 1.87 0.77
N ALA A 103 -2.17 1.88 1.87
CA ALA A 103 -2.44 0.70 2.68
C ALA A 103 -3.15 -0.40 1.87
N GLN A 104 -4.19 -0.04 1.10
CA GLN A 104 -4.95 -0.97 0.27
C GLN A 104 -4.09 -1.62 -0.83
N VAL A 105 -3.31 -0.82 -1.55
CA VAL A 105 -2.43 -1.29 -2.64
C VAL A 105 -1.31 -2.17 -2.09
N THR A 106 -0.68 -1.75 -1.00
CA THR A 106 0.40 -2.47 -0.33
C THR A 106 -0.09 -3.83 0.15
N TYR A 107 -1.18 -3.86 0.92
CA TYR A 107 -1.71 -5.12 1.45
C TYR A 107 -2.30 -6.02 0.36
N GLY A 108 -2.92 -5.45 -0.68
CA GLY A 108 -3.38 -6.21 -1.84
C GLY A 108 -2.24 -6.94 -2.56
N THR A 109 -1.02 -6.38 -2.56
CA THR A 109 0.18 -7.05 -3.07
C THR A 109 0.61 -8.20 -2.17
N VAL A 110 0.55 -8.03 -0.84
CA VAL A 110 0.82 -9.09 0.13
C VAL A 110 -0.11 -10.28 -0.07
N LEU A 111 -1.44 -10.04 -0.16
CA LEU A 111 -2.43 -11.10 -0.32
C LEU A 111 -2.21 -11.94 -1.57
N LYS A 112 -1.82 -11.32 -2.68
CA LYS A 112 -1.53 -12.03 -3.95
C LYS A 112 -0.29 -12.91 -3.88
N ASN A 113 0.57 -12.73 -2.88
CA ASN A 113 1.87 -13.41 -2.76
C ASN A 113 2.05 -14.11 -1.41
N SER A 114 1.01 -14.22 -0.58
CA SER A 114 1.11 -14.78 0.76
C SER A 114 1.52 -16.26 0.72
N PHE A 115 2.31 -16.67 1.72
CA PHE A 115 2.84 -18.04 1.84
C PHE A 115 1.90 -18.98 2.61
N PHE A 116 0.97 -18.39 3.35
CA PHE A 116 0.06 -19.08 4.24
C PHE A 116 -1.35 -18.75 3.77
N SER A 117 -2.21 -19.77 3.70
CA SER A 117 -3.65 -19.57 3.61
C SER A 117 -4.07 -18.86 4.89
N ILE A 118 -4.26 -17.55 4.80
CA ILE A 118 -4.80 -16.79 5.92
C ILE A 118 -6.30 -17.12 5.90
N GLU A 119 -6.80 -17.85 6.90
CA GLU A 119 -8.25 -18.16 7.01
C GLU A 119 -9.13 -16.89 6.98
N SER A 120 -8.53 -15.71 7.16
CA SER A 120 -9.15 -14.39 7.04
C SER A 120 -8.62 -13.56 5.85
N GLU A 121 -8.32 -14.17 4.70
CA GLU A 121 -7.75 -13.56 3.48
C GLU A 121 -8.38 -12.20 3.06
N GLU A 122 -9.59 -11.89 3.50
CA GLU A 122 -10.24 -10.60 3.23
C GLU A 122 -10.47 -9.72 4.48
N GLY A 123 -10.21 -10.19 5.70
CA GLY A 123 -10.60 -9.50 6.93
C GLY A 123 -9.96 -8.12 7.08
N TYR A 124 -8.65 -8.02 6.86
CA TYR A 124 -7.94 -6.74 6.96
C TYR A 124 -8.22 -5.82 5.76
N LEU A 125 -8.28 -6.37 4.54
CA LEU A 125 -8.63 -5.57 3.36
C LEU A 125 -10.06 -5.00 3.45
N LYS A 126 -11.03 -5.81 3.88
CA LYS A 126 -12.42 -5.38 4.15
C LYS A 126 -12.49 -4.27 5.19
N ARG A 127 -11.59 -4.28 6.17
CA ARG A 127 -11.49 -3.20 7.15
C ARG A 127 -11.01 -1.90 6.50
N LEU A 128 -9.99 -1.95 5.64
CA LEU A 128 -9.55 -0.77 4.88
C LEU A 128 -10.67 -0.26 3.94
N GLU A 129 -11.40 -1.16 3.28
CA GLU A 129 -12.59 -0.80 2.49
C GLU A 129 -13.73 -0.23 3.34
N ALA A 130 -13.83 -0.60 4.62
CA ALA A 130 -14.79 -0.01 5.53
C ALA A 130 -14.39 1.43 5.90
N TYR A 131 -13.10 1.71 6.09
CA TYR A 131 -12.64 3.09 6.27
C TYR A 131 -12.96 3.98 5.08
N GLU A 132 -12.71 3.47 3.87
CA GLU A 132 -13.04 4.19 2.64
C GLU A 132 -14.51 4.61 2.60
N ARG A 133 -15.41 3.67 2.90
CA ARG A 133 -16.87 3.90 2.84
C ARG A 133 -17.42 4.73 3.99
N LEU A 134 -16.80 4.66 5.18
CA LEU A 134 -17.34 5.26 6.40
C LEU A 134 -16.71 6.62 6.73
N LEU A 135 -15.45 6.83 6.36
CA LEU A 135 -14.69 8.04 6.75
C LEU A 135 -14.55 9.05 5.60
N PHE A 136 -14.69 8.61 4.35
CA PHE A 136 -14.49 9.47 3.18
C PHE A 136 -15.78 9.57 2.35
N PRO A 137 -16.07 10.76 1.79
CA PRO A 137 -17.20 10.92 0.88
C PRO A 137 -16.95 10.21 -0.46
N PRO A 138 -18.01 9.90 -1.23
CA PRO A 138 -17.86 9.49 -2.62
C PRO A 138 -17.07 10.52 -3.42
N MET A 139 -16.15 10.05 -4.26
CA MET A 139 -15.29 10.90 -5.07
C MET A 139 -15.35 10.50 -6.54
N ILE A 140 -15.02 11.46 -7.40
CA ILE A 140 -14.81 11.22 -8.82
C ILE A 140 -13.32 10.98 -9.04
N PHE A 141 -13.01 9.92 -9.77
CA PHE A 141 -11.64 9.59 -10.16
C PHE A 141 -11.44 9.78 -11.65
N THR A 142 -10.17 9.77 -12.05
CA THR A 142 -9.74 9.78 -13.44
C THR A 142 -8.93 8.52 -13.73
N SER A 143 -9.06 8.03 -14.95
CA SER A 143 -8.22 6.96 -15.47
C SER A 143 -7.66 7.35 -16.83
N VAL A 144 -6.46 6.86 -17.13
CA VAL A 144 -5.76 7.14 -18.39
C VAL A 144 -5.78 5.89 -19.24
N GLY A 145 -6.25 6.04 -20.48
CA GLY A 145 -6.17 5.03 -21.53
C GLY A 145 -5.13 5.42 -22.57
N GLY A 146 -4.40 4.44 -23.09
CA GLY A 146 -3.46 4.68 -24.18
C GLY A 146 -2.54 3.50 -24.49
N ILE A 147 -1.65 3.71 -25.46
CA ILE A 147 -0.77 2.68 -26.00
C ILE A 147 0.62 2.79 -25.35
N ILE A 148 1.01 1.77 -24.60
CA ILE A 148 2.37 1.65 -24.07
C ILE A 148 3.29 1.26 -25.22
N ARG A 149 4.19 2.17 -25.61
CA ARG A 149 5.17 1.95 -26.68
C ARG A 149 6.43 1.27 -26.15
N GLU A 150 6.87 1.69 -24.97
CA GLU A 150 8.10 1.18 -24.35
C GLU A 150 7.89 0.98 -22.86
N SER A 151 8.34 -0.17 -22.36
CA SER A 151 8.28 -0.48 -20.93
C SER A 151 9.30 -1.53 -20.54
N LEU A 152 9.84 -1.39 -19.33
CA LEU A 152 10.84 -2.27 -18.75
C LEU A 152 10.29 -3.02 -17.54
N CYS A 153 10.82 -4.22 -17.30
CA CYS A 153 10.65 -4.92 -16.03
C CYS A 153 11.52 -4.29 -14.95
N SER A 154 10.95 -4.00 -13.77
CA SER A 154 11.72 -3.42 -12.66
C SER A 154 12.79 -4.34 -12.08
N LEU A 155 12.73 -5.66 -12.35
CA LEU A 155 13.64 -6.64 -11.77
C LEU A 155 14.82 -6.97 -12.69
N CYS A 156 14.59 -7.17 -13.99
CA CYS A 156 15.64 -7.52 -14.94
C CYS A 156 16.02 -6.40 -15.92
N ASN A 157 15.29 -5.28 -15.92
CA ASN A 157 15.46 -4.16 -16.85
C ASN A 157 15.31 -4.50 -18.35
N ASP A 158 14.87 -5.70 -18.69
CA ASP A 158 14.50 -6.06 -20.06
C ASP A 158 13.14 -5.49 -20.46
N ASP A 159 12.87 -5.50 -21.77
CA ASP A 159 11.54 -5.27 -22.33
C ASP A 159 10.51 -6.15 -21.61
N TYR A 160 9.54 -5.48 -20.97
CA TYR A 160 8.54 -6.14 -20.15
C TYR A 160 7.76 -7.20 -20.93
N ASN A 161 7.54 -6.99 -22.23
CA ASN A 161 6.78 -7.92 -23.08
C ASN A 161 7.57 -9.20 -23.44
N LYS A 162 8.88 -9.23 -23.16
CA LYS A 162 9.78 -10.36 -23.49
C LYS A 162 10.27 -11.12 -22.26
N CYS A 163 10.15 -10.54 -21.06
CA CYS A 163 10.58 -11.17 -19.82
C CYS A 163 9.50 -12.11 -19.25
N ASN A 164 9.89 -13.02 -18.35
CA ASN A 164 8.96 -13.96 -17.70
C ASN A 164 8.42 -13.45 -16.34
N HIS A 165 8.72 -12.20 -15.96
CA HIS A 165 8.29 -11.64 -14.68
C HIS A 165 6.86 -11.08 -14.76
N ILE A 166 6.03 -11.51 -13.82
CA ILE A 166 4.61 -11.13 -13.73
C ILE A 166 4.45 -9.90 -12.82
N LYS A 167 3.77 -8.85 -13.31
CA LYS A 167 3.49 -7.62 -12.54
C LYS A 167 2.74 -7.98 -11.26
N GLY A 168 3.20 -7.44 -10.13
CA GLY A 168 2.61 -7.68 -8.81
C GLY A 168 3.04 -8.98 -8.16
N LYS A 169 3.86 -9.81 -8.82
CA LYS A 169 4.44 -11.02 -8.22
C LYS A 169 5.80 -10.71 -7.60
N ILE A 170 6.09 -11.33 -6.46
CA ILE A 170 7.34 -11.16 -5.73
C ILE A 170 8.36 -12.21 -6.17
N TYR A 171 9.59 -11.77 -6.40
CA TYR A 171 10.77 -12.56 -6.72
C TYR A 171 11.94 -12.05 -5.88
N ASN A 172 12.64 -12.96 -5.19
CA ASN A 172 13.81 -12.65 -4.36
C ASN A 172 13.66 -11.38 -3.49
N GLY A 173 12.56 -11.27 -2.76
CA GLY A 173 12.29 -10.14 -1.85
C GLY A 173 11.91 -8.83 -2.54
N GLU A 174 11.54 -8.85 -3.82
CA GLU A 174 11.14 -7.66 -4.58
C GLU A 174 9.88 -7.91 -5.43
N CYS A 175 8.98 -6.94 -5.49
CA CYS A 175 7.79 -7.03 -6.33
C CYS A 175 8.10 -6.55 -7.74
N CYS A 176 7.75 -7.35 -8.74
CA CYS A 176 7.87 -6.94 -10.13
C CYS A 176 6.86 -5.85 -10.47
N THR A 177 7.36 -4.71 -10.95
CA THR A 177 6.55 -3.65 -11.53
C THR A 177 6.93 -3.44 -12.99
N ARG A 178 6.02 -2.81 -13.73
CA ARG A 178 6.23 -2.40 -15.12
C ARG A 178 6.56 -0.92 -15.13
N ILE A 179 7.77 -0.58 -15.54
CA ILE A 179 8.22 0.81 -15.70
C ILE A 179 7.86 1.24 -17.11
N ILE A 180 6.93 2.17 -17.25
CA ILE A 180 6.52 2.70 -18.56
C ILE A 180 7.40 3.90 -18.88
N SER A 181 8.28 3.79 -19.87
CA SER A 181 9.17 4.88 -20.31
C SER A 181 8.56 5.72 -21.43
N ARG A 182 7.66 5.14 -22.24
CA ARG A 182 6.95 5.83 -23.31
C ARG A 182 5.53 5.31 -23.48
N MET A 183 4.57 6.23 -23.47
CA MET A 183 3.16 5.96 -23.69
C MET A 183 2.57 7.05 -24.58
N GLU A 184 1.69 6.65 -25.49
CA GLU A 184 0.83 7.57 -26.24
C GLU A 184 -0.52 7.59 -25.54
N ILE A 185 -0.87 8.74 -24.94
CA ILE A 185 -2.13 8.93 -24.24
C ILE A 185 -3.23 9.10 -25.28
N GLU A 186 -4.30 8.33 -25.16
CA GLU A 186 -5.47 8.40 -26.03
C GLU A 186 -6.65 9.07 -25.33
N GLU A 187 -6.83 8.79 -24.03
CA GLU A 187 -7.96 9.32 -23.28
C GLU A 187 -7.62 9.56 -21.81
N VAL A 188 -8.40 10.46 -21.21
CA VAL A 188 -8.58 10.60 -19.77
C VAL A 188 -10.07 10.58 -19.50
N SER A 189 -10.52 9.59 -18.73
CA SER A 189 -11.92 9.32 -18.48
C SER A 189 -12.25 9.52 -17.00
N PHE A 190 -13.39 10.15 -16.71
CA PHE A 190 -13.95 10.14 -15.36
C PHE A 190 -14.57 8.78 -15.06
N VAL A 191 -14.23 8.22 -13.90
CA VAL A 191 -14.66 6.86 -13.51
C VAL A 191 -14.99 6.80 -12.03
N ASP A 192 -15.92 5.92 -11.68
CA ASP A 192 -16.25 5.62 -10.27
C ASP A 192 -15.25 4.64 -9.64
N VAL A 193 -14.70 3.73 -10.45
CA VAL A 193 -13.76 2.67 -10.01
C VAL A 193 -12.46 2.80 -10.81
N PRO A 194 -11.45 3.55 -10.32
CA PRO A 194 -10.19 3.72 -11.04
C PRO A 194 -9.24 2.54 -10.81
N ALA A 195 -8.27 2.38 -11.72
CA ALA A 195 -7.12 1.51 -11.48
C ALA A 195 -6.19 2.05 -10.37
N ASN A 196 -6.18 3.37 -10.15
CA ASN A 196 -5.42 4.04 -9.12
C ASN A 196 -6.32 5.07 -8.40
N LYS A 197 -6.63 4.82 -7.12
CA LYS A 197 -7.48 5.70 -6.30
C LYS A 197 -6.79 6.99 -5.85
N HIS A 198 -5.48 7.15 -6.06
CA HIS A 198 -4.83 8.46 -5.91
C HIS A 198 -5.27 9.45 -6.99
N CYS A 199 -5.73 8.98 -8.16
CA CYS A 199 -6.17 9.81 -9.28
C CYS A 199 -7.57 10.41 -9.08
N ARG A 200 -7.85 10.94 -7.88
CA ARG A 200 -9.10 11.61 -7.53
C ARG A 200 -9.10 13.08 -7.98
N ALA A 201 -10.28 13.66 -8.15
CA ALA A 201 -10.42 15.11 -8.19
C ALA A 201 -10.13 15.69 -6.79
N ILE A 202 -9.18 16.64 -6.69
CA ILE A 202 -8.80 17.28 -5.42
C ILE A 202 -9.68 18.49 -5.13
N THR A 203 -9.99 19.28 -6.17
CA THR A 203 -10.86 20.46 -6.06
C THR A 203 -11.96 20.46 -7.10
N THR A 204 -13.03 21.21 -6.83
CA THR A 204 -14.12 21.46 -7.78
C THR A 204 -14.62 22.90 -7.67
N LYS A 205 -15.32 23.39 -8.71
CA LYS A 205 -15.96 24.70 -8.68
C LYS A 205 -17.42 24.58 -8.24
N SER A 206 -17.79 25.32 -7.21
CA SER A 206 -19.17 25.42 -6.71
C SER A 206 -19.50 26.87 -6.38
N ASN A 207 -20.60 27.40 -6.91
CA ASN A 207 -21.04 28.78 -6.70
C ASN A 207 -19.96 29.85 -6.93
N GLY A 208 -19.12 29.65 -7.95
CA GLY A 208 -18.03 30.58 -8.29
C GLY A 208 -16.77 30.46 -7.43
N LYS A 209 -16.76 29.56 -6.45
CA LYS A 209 -15.62 29.30 -5.55
C LYS A 209 -14.95 27.96 -5.88
N THR A 210 -13.64 27.88 -5.68
CA THR A 210 -12.90 26.61 -5.70
C THR A 210 -12.98 25.99 -4.32
N ILE A 211 -13.44 24.74 -4.23
CA ILE A 211 -13.55 24.01 -2.97
C ILE A 211 -12.78 22.70 -3.04
N ASP A 212 -12.23 22.26 -1.90
CA ASP A 212 -11.64 20.93 -1.73
C ASP A 212 -12.75 19.87 -1.68
N VAL A 213 -12.59 18.77 -2.41
CA VAL A 213 -13.65 17.76 -2.59
C VAL A 213 -13.90 16.95 -1.31
N LEU A 214 -12.90 16.80 -0.45
CA LEU A 214 -13.01 16.03 0.79
C LEU A 214 -13.57 16.84 1.96
N THR A 215 -13.13 18.09 2.10
CA THR A 215 -13.44 18.96 3.25
C THR A 215 -14.50 20.00 2.95
N LEU A 216 -14.82 20.24 1.67
CA LEU A 216 -15.72 21.29 1.18
C LEU A 216 -15.30 22.72 1.57
N LYS A 217 -14.07 22.88 2.08
CA LYS A 217 -13.50 24.19 2.38
C LYS A 217 -13.15 24.90 1.08
N GLU A 218 -13.37 26.21 1.06
CA GLU A 218 -12.85 27.08 0.01
C GLU A 218 -11.32 27.03 0.03
N VAL A 219 -10.73 26.91 -1.15
CA VAL A 219 -9.28 26.89 -1.34
C VAL A 219 -8.91 28.18 -2.04
N ASP A 220 -8.05 28.97 -1.41
CA ASP A 220 -7.51 30.17 -2.01
C ASP A 220 -6.57 29.77 -3.16
N ASN A 221 -6.77 30.36 -4.34
CA ASN A 221 -5.92 30.15 -5.51
C ASN A 221 -4.57 30.86 -5.37
#